data_AF-A0A9P7AB64-F1
#
_entry.id   AF-A0A9P7AB64-F1
#
_cell.length_a   1.000
_cell.length_b   1.000
_cell.length_c   1.000
_cell.angle_alpha   90.00
_cell.angle_beta   90.00
_cell.angle_gamma   90.00
#
_symmetry.space_group_name_H-M   'P 1'
#
loop_
_entity.id
_entity.type
_entity.pdbx_description
1 polymer ?
#
loop_
_entity_poly.entity_id
_entity_poly.type
_entity_poly.pdbx_seq_one_letter_code
_entity_poly.pdbx_strand_id
1 'polypeptide(L)'
;LKYWLNRPSCPPVFREVKSLFDRFVSPLVDANSILAPKDHHAPQQVLPDDLQQLTQVRRAVLHAHSLHEGTIYTHDSTHVGNSLILYHPDGIRNVQPTPGIIKYIFEMEQVVGFGVRCYLPLYSHPNPFRHYPHLPARLYSSALADHLETVKPKWVVSHFACWNFSPQHIVVSL
;
A
#
# COMPACT_ATOMS: atom_id res chain seq x y z
N LEU A 1 11.12 9.54 -10.99
CA LEU A 1 12.45 9.11 -11.48
C LEU A 1 12.38 8.27 -12.75
N LYS A 2 11.61 7.17 -12.78
CA LYS A 2 11.45 6.27 -13.96
C LYS A 2 11.17 7.01 -15.28
N TYR A 3 10.25 7.98 -15.27
CA TYR A 3 9.93 8.79 -16.45
C TYR A 3 11.14 9.53 -17.05
N TRP A 4 11.96 10.16 -16.20
CA TRP A 4 13.15 10.88 -16.64
C TRP A 4 14.26 9.94 -17.12
N LEU A 5 14.44 8.82 -16.41
CA LEU A 5 15.42 7.78 -16.77
C LEU A 5 15.14 7.13 -18.13
N ASN A 6 13.87 7.01 -18.50
CA ASN A 6 13.44 6.38 -19.76
C ASN A 6 13.55 7.31 -20.98
N ARG A 7 13.97 8.57 -20.80
CA ARG A 7 14.16 9.50 -21.90
C ARG A 7 15.58 9.36 -22.49
N PRO A 8 15.75 9.39 -23.82
CA PRO A 8 17.06 9.37 -24.46
C PRO A 8 17.97 10.52 -23.98
N SER A 9 17.37 11.66 -23.66
CA SER A 9 18.05 12.86 -23.18
C SER A 9 18.06 12.99 -21.65
N CYS A 10 17.98 11.88 -20.90
CA CYS A 10 18.00 11.92 -19.44
C CYS A 10 19.26 12.63 -18.91
N PRO A 11 19.12 13.72 -18.14
CA PRO A 11 20.27 14.38 -17.53
C PRO A 11 21.06 13.43 -16.61
N PRO A 12 22.41 13.54 -16.57
CA PRO A 12 23.26 12.65 -15.77
C PRO A 12 22.88 12.60 -14.29
N VAL A 13 22.48 13.74 -13.71
CA VAL A 13 22.06 13.85 -12.31
C VAL A 13 20.95 12.88 -11.91
N PHE A 14 20.00 12.58 -12.80
CA PHE A 14 18.93 11.62 -12.49
C PHE A 14 19.43 10.18 -12.45
N ARG A 15 20.50 9.85 -13.18
CA ARG A 15 21.16 8.53 -13.11
C ARG A 15 21.98 8.40 -11.83
N GLU A 16 22.64 9.46 -11.41
CA GLU A 16 23.36 9.51 -10.13
C GLU A 16 22.39 9.36 -8.95
N VAL A 17 21.28 10.09 -8.97
CA VAL A 17 20.20 9.95 -7.98
C VAL A 17 19.63 8.53 -7.98
N LYS A 18 19.45 7.90 -9.15
CA LYS A 18 19.06 6.48 -9.23
C LYS A 18 20.10 5.57 -8.60
N SER A 19 21.39 5.78 -8.89
CA SER A 19 22.47 4.97 -8.34
C SER A 19 22.54 5.08 -6.82
N LEU A 20 22.35 6.28 -6.26
CA LEU A 20 22.28 6.50 -4.82
C LEU A 20 21.04 5.82 -4.25
N PHE A 21 19.88 6.01 -4.87
CA PHE A 21 18.64 5.37 -4.45
C PHE A 21 18.76 3.85 -4.45
N ASP A 22 19.24 3.22 -5.52
CA ASP A 22 19.46 1.78 -5.58
C ASP A 22 20.44 1.32 -4.49
N ARG A 23 21.49 2.10 -4.21
CA ARG A 23 22.49 1.76 -3.19
C ARG A 23 21.95 1.83 -1.76
N PHE A 24 21.06 2.78 -1.47
CA PHE A 24 20.54 3.01 -0.12
C PHE A 24 19.14 2.42 0.13
N VAL A 25 18.40 2.13 -0.93
CA VAL A 25 17.00 1.66 -0.89
C VAL A 25 16.85 0.25 -1.47
N SER A 26 17.91 -0.35 -2.03
CA SER A 26 17.92 -1.81 -2.20
C SER A 26 17.66 -2.45 -0.83
N PRO A 27 16.72 -3.39 -0.71
CA PRO A 27 16.37 -3.92 0.59
C PRO A 27 17.59 -4.67 1.15
N LEU A 28 18.22 -4.08 2.16
CA LEU A 28 18.98 -4.82 3.16
C LEU A 28 18.02 -5.47 4.17
N VAL A 29 16.83 -5.84 3.71
CA VAL A 29 15.99 -6.81 4.42
C VAL A 29 16.33 -8.10 3.71
N ASP A 30 17.06 -8.98 4.39
CA ASP A 30 17.35 -10.32 3.88
C ASP A 30 16.07 -10.90 3.29
N ALA A 31 15.95 -10.95 1.97
CA ALA A 31 14.84 -11.62 1.31
C ALA A 31 14.74 -13.06 1.80
N ASN A 32 15.86 -13.64 2.26
CA ASN A 32 15.98 -14.93 2.91
C ASN A 32 15.23 -15.05 4.25
N SER A 33 15.05 -13.96 5.01
CA SER A 33 14.24 -13.93 6.24
C SER A 33 12.74 -13.98 5.95
N ILE A 34 12.32 -13.37 4.84
CA ILE A 34 10.91 -13.35 4.37
C ILE A 34 10.55 -14.62 3.58
N LEU A 35 11.55 -15.21 2.89
CA LEU A 35 11.43 -16.44 2.10
C LEU A 35 11.75 -17.72 2.89
N ALA A 36 12.15 -17.61 4.16
CA ALA A 36 12.27 -18.78 5.02
C ALA A 36 10.93 -19.53 4.99
N PRO A 37 10.94 -20.87 4.80
CA PRO A 37 9.70 -21.64 4.74
C PRO A 37 8.89 -21.31 6.00
N LYS A 38 7.71 -20.70 5.81
CA LYS A 38 6.78 -20.45 6.90
C LYS A 38 6.48 -21.82 7.49
N ASP A 39 6.86 -22.05 8.74
CA ASP A 39 6.34 -23.17 9.50
C ASP A 39 4.81 -23.13 9.35
N HIS A 40 4.22 -24.22 8.86
CA HIS A 40 2.79 -24.34 8.55
C HIS A 40 1.87 -24.22 9.79
N HIS A 41 2.41 -23.76 10.94
CA HIS A 41 1.76 -23.66 12.23
C HIS A 41 2.06 -22.31 12.92
N ALA A 42 2.01 -21.20 12.19
CA ALA A 42 1.91 -19.91 12.86
C ALA A 42 0.66 -19.92 13.77
N PRO A 43 0.80 -19.58 15.06
CA PRO A 43 -0.32 -19.71 16.00
C PRO A 43 -1.42 -18.72 15.65
N GLN A 44 -2.66 -19.19 15.64
CA GLN A 44 -3.82 -18.32 15.48
C GLN A 44 -3.97 -17.42 16.70
N GLN A 45 -4.16 -16.12 16.45
CA GLN A 45 -4.33 -15.08 17.45
C GLN A 45 -5.78 -14.60 17.46
N VAL A 46 -6.22 -14.03 18.58
CA VAL A 46 -7.53 -13.35 18.64
C VAL A 46 -7.44 -12.08 17.81
N LEU A 47 -8.39 -11.90 16.89
CA LEU A 47 -8.40 -10.74 16.02
C LEU A 47 -8.89 -9.49 16.77
N PRO A 48 -8.41 -8.28 16.42
CA PRO A 48 -9.02 -7.03 16.88
C PRO A 48 -10.50 -6.94 16.48
N ASP A 49 -11.32 -6.22 17.27
CA ASP A 49 -12.78 -6.19 17.11
C ASP A 49 -13.24 -5.73 15.73
N ASP A 50 -12.62 -4.70 15.17
CA ASP A 50 -12.95 -4.19 13.83
C ASP A 50 -12.62 -5.22 12.74
N LEU A 51 -11.54 -5.98 12.89
CA LEU A 51 -11.19 -7.07 11.99
C LEU A 51 -12.09 -8.30 12.18
N GLN A 52 -12.56 -8.58 13.40
CA GLN A 52 -13.58 -9.60 13.65
C GLN A 52 -14.91 -9.24 12.99
N GLN A 53 -15.33 -7.97 13.08
CA GLN A 53 -16.55 -7.48 12.42
C GLN A 53 -16.44 -7.59 10.89
N LEU A 54 -15.26 -7.38 10.32
CA LEU A 54 -15.03 -7.55 8.89
C LEU A 54 -15.06 -9.01 8.45
N THR A 55 -14.31 -9.87 9.14
CA THR A 55 -14.08 -11.26 8.71
C THR A 55 -15.14 -12.25 9.21
N GLN A 56 -15.92 -11.87 10.23
CA GLN A 56 -16.84 -12.74 10.96
C GLN A 56 -16.13 -13.94 11.64
N VAL A 57 -14.81 -13.84 11.83
CA VAL A 57 -13.96 -14.87 12.43
C VAL A 57 -13.27 -14.32 13.68
N ARG A 58 -13.19 -15.12 14.75
CA ARG A 58 -12.56 -14.70 16.01
C ARG A 58 -11.04 -14.85 16.02
N ARG A 59 -10.51 -15.83 15.29
CA ARG A 59 -9.10 -16.19 15.31
C ARG A 59 -8.57 -16.43 13.91
N ALA A 60 -7.44 -15.83 13.61
CA ALA A 60 -6.70 -16.04 12.37
C ALA A 60 -5.21 -15.86 12.64
N VAL A 61 -4.36 -16.17 11.66
CA VAL A 61 -2.94 -15.85 11.74
C VAL A 61 -2.76 -14.39 11.34
N LEU A 62 -2.08 -13.60 12.17
CA LEU A 62 -1.67 -12.24 11.82
C LEU A 62 -0.20 -12.23 11.40
N HIS A 63 0.09 -11.51 10.31
CA HIS A 63 1.44 -11.37 9.78
C HIS A 63 1.90 -9.92 9.87
N ALA A 64 3.17 -9.72 10.19
CA ALA A 64 3.78 -8.38 10.12
C ALA A 64 3.97 -7.91 8.67
N HIS A 65 4.23 -8.86 7.76
CA HIS A 65 4.49 -8.60 6.36
C HIS A 65 3.96 -9.75 5.47
N SER A 66 3.78 -9.46 4.19
CA SER A 66 3.44 -10.45 3.16
C SER A 66 4.25 -10.18 1.91
N LEU A 67 4.87 -11.23 1.36
CA LEU A 67 5.48 -11.19 0.03
C LEU A 67 4.48 -11.77 -0.98
N HIS A 68 4.10 -10.97 -1.97
CA HIS A 68 3.25 -11.42 -3.06
C HIS A 68 3.80 -10.89 -4.38
N GLU A 69 4.08 -11.80 -5.32
CA GLU A 69 4.65 -11.48 -6.64
C GLU A 69 5.89 -10.56 -6.57
N GLY A 70 6.80 -10.84 -5.62
CA GLY A 70 8.03 -10.05 -5.43
C GLY A 70 7.82 -8.70 -4.74
N THR A 71 6.60 -8.36 -4.34
CA THR A 71 6.27 -7.12 -3.64
C THR A 71 6.03 -7.40 -2.16
N ILE A 72 6.71 -6.63 -1.29
CA ILE A 72 6.55 -6.71 0.16
C ILE A 72 5.46 -5.72 0.59
N TYR A 73 4.47 -6.24 1.30
CA TYR A 73 3.41 -5.49 1.97
C TYR A 73 3.61 -5.57 3.47
N THR A 74 3.30 -4.49 4.19
CA THR A 74 3.36 -4.44 5.65
C THR A 74 2.10 -3.76 6.18
N HIS A 75 1.80 -3.94 7.46
CA HIS A 75 0.85 -3.05 8.13
C HIS A 75 1.54 -1.72 8.52
N ASP A 76 0.72 -0.71 8.80
CA ASP A 76 1.14 0.68 9.02
C ASP A 76 2.11 0.89 10.20
N SER A 77 1.95 0.13 11.28
CA SER A 77 2.85 0.21 12.44
C SER A 77 4.23 -0.41 12.23
N THR A 78 4.45 -1.22 11.18
CA THR A 78 5.77 -1.75 10.84
C THR A 78 6.51 -0.86 9.86
N HIS A 79 5.89 -0.54 8.73
CA HIS A 79 6.49 0.32 7.72
C HIS A 79 5.41 1.04 6.91
N VAL A 80 5.21 2.32 7.19
CA VAL A 80 4.15 3.12 6.56
C VAL A 80 4.22 3.05 5.04
N GLY A 81 5.39 3.20 4.43
CA GLY A 81 5.53 3.20 2.96
C GLY A 81 5.05 1.91 2.28
N ASN A 82 5.21 0.75 2.92
CA ASN A 82 4.82 -0.55 2.36
C ASN A 82 3.39 -0.95 2.80
N SER A 83 2.70 -0.06 3.52
CA SER A 83 1.30 -0.20 3.90
C SER A 83 0.37 0.64 3.02
N LEU A 84 0.90 1.65 2.32
CA LEU A 84 0.12 2.55 1.47
C LEU A 84 -0.10 1.93 0.10
N ILE A 85 -1.35 1.56 -0.20
CA ILE A 85 -1.70 0.84 -1.43
C ILE A 85 -2.83 1.53 -2.20
N LEU A 86 -2.74 1.49 -3.52
CA LEU A 86 -3.87 1.69 -4.41
C LEU A 86 -4.40 0.33 -4.82
N TYR A 87 -5.71 0.12 -4.73
CA TYR A 87 -6.31 -1.16 -5.03
C TYR A 87 -7.67 -0.99 -5.71
N HIS A 88 -8.14 -2.04 -6.39
CA HIS A 88 -9.49 -2.09 -6.94
C HIS A 88 -10.47 -2.66 -5.89
N PRO A 89 -11.47 -1.87 -5.43
CA PRO A 89 -12.51 -2.36 -4.54
C PRO A 89 -13.21 -3.58 -5.15
N ASP A 90 -13.45 -4.61 -4.32
CA ASP A 90 -14.02 -5.90 -4.71
C ASP A 90 -13.30 -6.61 -5.89
N GLY A 91 -12.09 -6.16 -6.23
CA GLY A 91 -11.36 -6.61 -7.41
C GLY A 91 -11.92 -6.12 -8.75
N ILE A 92 -12.83 -5.12 -8.75
CA ILE A 92 -13.45 -4.58 -9.96
C ILE A 92 -12.49 -3.63 -10.68
N ARG A 93 -11.85 -4.13 -11.75
CA ARG A 93 -10.80 -3.41 -12.49
C ARG A 93 -11.29 -2.19 -13.30
N ASN A 94 -12.58 -2.12 -13.59
CA ASN A 94 -13.16 -1.02 -14.38
C ASN A 94 -13.49 0.21 -13.53
N VAL A 95 -13.28 0.14 -12.21
CA VAL A 95 -13.49 1.26 -11.28
C VAL A 95 -12.14 1.88 -10.92
N GLN A 96 -12.14 3.19 -10.70
CA GLN A 96 -10.96 3.94 -10.25
C GLN A 96 -10.38 3.29 -8.99
N PRO A 97 -9.06 3.01 -8.93
CA PRO A 97 -8.43 2.50 -7.73
C PRO A 97 -8.57 3.45 -6.53
N THR A 98 -8.78 2.87 -5.36
CA THR A 98 -8.94 3.57 -4.08
C THR A 98 -7.63 3.55 -3.31
N PRO A 99 -7.15 4.69 -2.79
CA PRO A 99 -6.00 4.70 -1.89
C PRO A 99 -6.41 4.27 -0.49
N GLY A 100 -5.64 3.37 0.10
CA GLY A 100 -5.83 2.92 1.46
C GLY A 100 -4.52 2.60 2.16
N ILE A 101 -4.65 2.33 3.45
CA ILE A 101 -3.57 1.91 4.32
C ILE A 101 -3.88 0.53 4.90
N ILE A 102 -2.92 -0.40 4.77
CA ILE A 102 -3.01 -1.73 5.37
C ILE A 102 -2.87 -1.59 6.88
N LYS A 103 -3.94 -1.91 7.61
CA LYS A 103 -3.95 -1.99 9.08
C LYS A 103 -3.60 -3.39 9.57
N TYR A 104 -4.02 -4.41 8.83
CA TYR A 104 -3.81 -5.80 9.19
C TYR A 104 -3.44 -6.62 7.96
N ILE A 105 -2.52 -7.56 8.14
CA ILE A 105 -2.30 -8.67 7.22
C ILE A 105 -2.70 -9.93 7.96
N PHE A 106 -3.68 -10.64 7.44
CA PHE A 106 -4.22 -11.82 8.09
C PHE A 106 -4.26 -13.00 7.12
N GLU A 107 -4.26 -14.21 7.66
CA GLU A 107 -4.40 -15.44 6.90
C GLU A 107 -5.49 -16.31 7.52
N MET A 108 -6.46 -16.66 6.69
CA MET A 108 -7.57 -17.56 7.02
C MET A 108 -7.61 -18.65 5.95
N GLU A 109 -7.71 -19.92 6.37
CA GLU A 109 -7.77 -21.05 5.43
C GLU A 109 -6.62 -21.03 4.38
N GLN A 110 -5.42 -20.65 4.81
CA GLN A 110 -4.22 -20.49 3.97
C GLN A 110 -4.32 -19.39 2.90
N VAL A 111 -5.34 -18.54 2.95
CA VAL A 111 -5.51 -17.39 2.06
C VAL A 111 -5.15 -16.11 2.82
N VAL A 112 -4.16 -15.39 2.28
CA VAL A 112 -3.77 -14.08 2.80
C VAL A 112 -4.73 -12.99 2.33
N GLY A 113 -5.17 -12.15 3.27
CA GLY A 113 -5.96 -10.95 3.04
C GLY A 113 -5.40 -9.75 3.80
N PHE A 114 -5.77 -8.56 3.35
CA PHE A 114 -5.43 -7.30 3.99
C PHE A 114 -6.70 -6.66 4.55
N GLY A 115 -6.64 -6.21 5.81
CA GLY A 115 -7.60 -5.29 6.39
C GLY A 115 -7.14 -3.86 6.12
N VAL A 116 -7.89 -3.12 5.32
CA VAL A 116 -7.48 -1.81 4.78
C VAL A 116 -8.46 -0.73 5.24
N ARG A 117 -7.94 0.44 5.65
CA ARG A 117 -8.76 1.66 5.78
C ARG A 117 -8.50 2.58 4.60
N CYS A 118 -9.55 3.10 3.99
CA CYS A 118 -9.47 3.95 2.80
C CYS A 118 -9.31 5.42 3.16
N TYR A 119 -8.53 6.16 2.37
CA TYR A 119 -8.57 7.62 2.45
C TYR A 119 -9.85 8.15 1.80
N LEU A 120 -10.50 9.10 2.47
CA LEU A 120 -11.76 9.64 1.98
C LEU A 120 -11.53 10.57 0.77
N PRO A 121 -12.33 10.43 -0.30
CA PRO A 121 -12.26 11.32 -1.46
C PRO A 121 -12.76 12.72 -1.13
N LEU A 122 -12.23 13.72 -1.83
CA LEU A 122 -12.72 15.10 -1.77
C LEU A 122 -13.64 15.35 -2.96
N TYR A 123 -14.96 15.31 -2.74
CA TYR A 123 -15.94 15.50 -3.81
C TYR A 123 -16.12 16.96 -4.25
N SER A 124 -15.92 17.91 -3.33
CA SER A 124 -16.20 19.33 -3.56
C SER A 124 -14.97 20.18 -3.92
N HIS A 125 -13.77 19.58 -3.93
CA HIS A 125 -12.53 20.33 -4.14
C HIS A 125 -11.94 20.02 -5.52
N PRO A 126 -11.74 21.04 -6.39
CA PRO A 126 -11.09 20.82 -7.67
C PRO A 126 -9.66 20.30 -7.45
N ASN A 127 -9.30 19.21 -8.14
CA ASN A 127 -7.95 18.64 -8.02
C ASN A 127 -6.91 19.67 -8.50
N PRO A 128 -6.02 20.19 -7.63
CA PRO A 128 -5.04 21.20 -8.02
C PRO A 128 -4.00 20.66 -9.02
N PHE A 129 -3.80 19.34 -9.05
CA PHE A 129 -2.82 18.69 -9.93
C PHE A 129 -3.32 18.49 -11.36
N ARG A 130 -4.59 18.84 -11.67
CA ARG A 130 -5.16 18.68 -13.02
C ARG A 130 -4.38 19.42 -14.11
N HIS A 131 -3.67 20.49 -13.75
CA HIS A 131 -2.85 21.28 -14.67
C HIS A 131 -1.47 20.66 -14.95
N TYR A 132 -1.11 19.61 -14.21
CA TYR A 132 0.17 18.91 -14.31
C TYR A 132 -0.05 17.45 -14.74
N PRO A 133 -0.41 17.18 -16.01
CA PRO A 133 -0.77 15.83 -16.46
C PRO A 133 0.37 14.81 -16.35
N HIS A 134 1.61 15.28 -16.23
CA HIS A 134 2.81 14.46 -16.03
C HIS A 134 3.05 14.07 -14.56
N LEU A 135 2.28 14.65 -13.63
CA LEU A 135 2.32 14.32 -12.21
C LEU A 135 1.00 13.60 -11.87
N PRO A 136 1.00 12.26 -11.77
CA PRO A 136 -0.19 11.47 -11.48
C PRO A 136 -0.54 11.56 -9.98
N ALA A 137 -0.85 12.78 -9.53
CA ALA A 137 -1.17 13.11 -8.17
C ALA A 137 -2.64 13.53 -8.02
N ARG A 138 -3.23 13.20 -6.87
CA ARG A 138 -4.58 13.60 -6.53
C ARG A 138 -4.67 13.93 -5.04
N LEU A 139 -5.48 14.94 -4.73
CA LEU A 139 -5.77 15.34 -3.36
C LEU A 139 -6.87 14.46 -2.77
N TYR A 140 -6.67 14.01 -1.54
CA TYR A 140 -7.64 13.27 -0.72
C TYR A 140 -7.75 13.92 0.67
N SER A 141 -8.79 13.58 1.41
CA SER A 141 -8.84 13.91 2.84
C SER A 141 -7.75 13.13 3.57
N SER A 142 -7.15 13.74 4.59
CA SER A 142 -6.29 13.03 5.54
C SER A 142 -7.05 12.04 6.41
N ALA A 143 -8.39 12.16 6.49
CA ALA A 143 -9.24 11.24 7.22
C ALA A 143 -9.35 9.89 6.50
N LEU A 144 -9.36 8.83 7.31
CA LEU A 144 -9.61 7.47 6.88
C LEU A 144 -11.09 7.13 7.09
N ALA A 145 -11.61 6.22 6.27
CA ALA A 145 -12.90 5.60 6.51
C ALA A 145 -12.87 4.84 7.85
N ASP A 146 -13.99 4.87 8.56
CA ASP A 146 -14.10 4.26 9.90
C ASP A 146 -14.03 2.72 9.83
N HIS A 147 -14.59 2.14 8.76
CA HIS A 147 -14.63 0.70 8.56
C HIS A 147 -13.39 0.18 7.83
N LEU A 148 -13.08 -1.09 8.08
CA LEU A 148 -12.11 -1.83 7.29
C LEU A 148 -12.77 -2.42 6.05
N GLU A 149 -11.98 -2.57 4.99
CA GLU A 149 -12.30 -3.35 3.81
C GLU A 149 -11.32 -4.52 3.68
N THR A 150 -11.83 -5.66 3.19
CA THR A 150 -10.97 -6.81 2.88
C THR A 150 -10.41 -6.64 1.48
N VAL A 151 -9.08 -6.55 1.37
CA VAL A 151 -8.39 -6.45 0.09
C VAL A 151 -7.51 -7.67 -0.12
N LYS A 152 -7.65 -8.34 -1.27
CA LYS A 152 -6.75 -9.44 -1.65
C LYS A 152 -5.48 -8.87 -2.27
N PRO A 153 -4.30 -9.48 -2.06
CA PRO A 153 -3.05 -9.02 -2.68
C PRO A 153 -3.16 -8.78 -4.19
N LYS A 154 -3.83 -9.68 -4.92
CA LYS A 154 -4.11 -9.57 -6.37
C LYS A 154 -5.00 -8.40 -6.81
N TRP A 155 -5.63 -7.70 -5.87
CA TRP A 155 -6.44 -6.51 -6.14
C TRP A 155 -5.64 -5.22 -5.99
N VAL A 156 -4.45 -5.30 -5.39
CA VAL A 156 -3.54 -4.18 -5.27
C VAL A 156 -2.96 -3.87 -6.64
N VAL A 157 -3.02 -2.59 -7.01
CA VAL A 157 -2.47 -2.03 -8.24
C VAL A 157 -1.00 -1.66 -8.01
N SER A 158 -0.74 -0.95 -6.93
CA SER A 158 0.62 -0.50 -6.57
C SER A 158 0.66 0.06 -5.15
N HIS A 159 1.88 0.27 -4.65
CA HIS A 159 2.10 1.23 -3.58
C HIS A 159 1.94 2.67 -4.08
N PHE A 160 1.76 3.63 -3.17
CA PHE A 160 1.77 5.05 -3.50
C PHE A 160 2.58 5.87 -2.50
N ALA A 161 3.07 7.03 -2.94
CA ALA A 161 3.66 8.03 -2.08
C ALA A 161 2.57 8.96 -1.52
N CYS A 162 2.59 9.17 -0.21
CA CYS A 162 1.67 10.06 0.50
C CYS A 162 2.41 11.29 1.01
N TRP A 163 1.95 12.49 0.63
CA TRP A 163 2.44 13.75 1.22
C TRP A 163 1.34 14.42 2.03
N ASN A 164 1.65 14.70 3.30
CA ASN A 164 0.78 15.48 4.19
C ASN A 164 0.80 16.95 3.77
N PHE A 165 -0.17 17.35 2.94
CA PHE A 165 -0.24 18.69 2.37
C PHE A 165 -0.79 19.71 3.37
N SER A 166 -1.81 19.31 4.14
CA SER A 166 -2.33 20.07 5.27
C SER A 166 -2.91 19.11 6.32
N PRO A 167 -3.31 19.56 7.51
CA PRO A 167 -3.90 18.67 8.53
C PRO A 167 -5.14 17.89 8.06
N GLN A 168 -5.87 18.43 7.08
CA GLN A 168 -7.11 17.85 6.53
C GLN A 168 -6.92 17.16 5.17
N HIS A 169 -5.73 17.28 4.55
CA HIS A 169 -5.52 16.88 3.17
C HIS A 169 -4.19 16.18 2.95
N ILE A 170 -4.24 15.12 2.14
CA ILE A 170 -3.06 14.41 1.66
C ILE A 170 -3.00 14.44 0.14
N VAL A 171 -1.80 14.31 -0.39
CA VAL A 171 -1.54 14.10 -1.81
C VAL A 171 -1.10 12.67 -2.01
N VAL A 172 -1.86 11.93 -2.81
CA VAL A 172 -1.53 10.57 -3.24
C VAL A 172 -0.89 10.66 -4.62
N SER A 173 0.32 10.12 -4.78
CA SER A 173 1.04 10.05 -6.06
C SER A 173 1.52 8.64 -6.36
N LEU A 174 1.40 8.26 -7.63
CA LEU A 174 2.01 7.07 -8.23
C LEU A 174 3.43 7.33 -8.72
#